data_AF-A0A936IHJ1-F1
#
_entry.id   AF-A0A936IHJ1-F1
#
_cell.length_a   1.000
_cell.length_b   1.000
_cell.length_c   1.000
_cell.angle_alpha   90.00
_cell.angle_beta   90.00
_cell.angle_gamma   90.00
#
_symmetry.space_group_name_H-M   'P 1'
#
loop_
_entity.id
_entity.type
_entity.pdbx_description
1 polymer ?
#
loop_
_entity_poly.entity_id
_entity_poly.type
_entity_poly.pdbx_seq_one_letter_code
_entity_poly.pdbx_strand_id
1 'polypeptide(L)'
;MFARWHNVRLRSAEKALFHGRVDDALAAILALLDPRAARMEGGGAHLAPPAGLKELLAPLVGDVRAQRLLDELASALLARARVQRQGGRYREALGDIEWVAALGRATEELSALRRQVESELEARAAEDAARQREAGERQAEAARVADVLRAGRLDSVRARVDQVDDPQQRARLAEELAVRERRATQLLGQADEALRAGDVLLAVRLWQDACERHGETQDSLRLAARLADACRREVAAWHRAGQIGALLAARPGVERLAAIDATLADSQRLIDLAGRAVAQLSAGDHAALRTTLLRLKAGGEASWIEAALDALGRLAAAQDELLASPLGWRAGDPGVVRRTASVPGEPAWSATPTVTELVAAKRAGVEADSDPQALRVTEPLLLLVDGGGSSLLLAREQVRLGRAGASRAAADVPLPGECDAHHADIIRRDEDYFLVAYGVCRVNGRAATHVLLRDGDRVELADGPRLTFQRPSGKSRSAVLRLSHRSRLADDVSDVVLLADTCVIGAGPHAHVRLREPLGPVVLFEARGVLHARQMGGEGHLLAAPLTVRNGQTVELGGLRFTLKPYAPGRAPN
;
A
#
# COMPACT_ATOMS: atom_id res chain seq x y z
N MET A 1 29.47 -63.95 -31.18
CA MET A 1 29.38 -62.54 -31.61
C MET A 1 29.96 -61.56 -30.58
N PHE A 2 29.67 -61.69 -29.29
CA PHE A 2 30.18 -60.80 -28.22
C PHE A 2 31.72 -60.60 -28.19
N ALA A 3 32.52 -61.68 -28.30
CA ALA A 3 33.99 -61.58 -28.27
C ALA A 3 34.60 -60.75 -29.43
N ARG A 4 33.93 -60.73 -30.60
CA ARG A 4 34.39 -59.98 -31.78
C ARG A 4 34.05 -58.49 -31.63
N TRP A 5 32.88 -58.16 -31.09
CA TRP A 5 32.48 -56.79 -30.79
C TRP A 5 33.35 -56.17 -29.68
N HIS A 6 33.65 -56.94 -28.63
CA HIS A 6 34.51 -56.54 -27.52
C HIS A 6 35.93 -56.13 -27.99
N ASN A 7 36.56 -56.96 -28.84
CA ASN A 7 37.88 -56.67 -29.40
C ASN A 7 37.89 -55.44 -30.31
N VAL A 8 36.81 -55.18 -31.06
CA VAL A 8 36.71 -54.01 -31.95
C VAL A 8 36.68 -52.72 -31.13
N ARG A 9 35.90 -52.68 -30.03
CA ARG A 9 35.82 -51.52 -29.15
C ARG A 9 37.11 -51.27 -28.37
N LEU A 10 37.77 -52.32 -27.86
CA LEU A 10 39.10 -52.20 -27.25
C LEU A 10 40.14 -51.62 -28.21
N ARG A 11 40.21 -52.13 -29.45
CA ARG A 11 41.10 -51.56 -30.48
C ARG A 11 40.76 -50.11 -30.83
N SER A 12 39.48 -49.76 -30.82
CA SER A 12 39.04 -48.39 -31.05
C SER A 12 39.52 -47.45 -29.94
N ALA A 13 39.42 -47.87 -28.69
CA ALA A 13 39.89 -47.12 -27.53
C ALA A 13 41.43 -46.98 -27.52
N GLU A 14 42.16 -48.06 -27.78
CA GLU A 14 43.63 -48.04 -27.95
C GLU A 14 44.04 -47.06 -29.06
N LYS A 15 43.37 -47.12 -30.21
CA LYS A 15 43.65 -46.22 -31.33
C LYS A 15 43.35 -44.77 -30.94
N ALA A 16 42.24 -44.48 -30.27
CA ALA A 16 41.93 -43.14 -29.81
C ALA A 16 42.99 -42.60 -28.84
N LEU A 17 43.40 -43.42 -27.87
CA LEU A 17 44.41 -43.06 -26.88
C LEU A 17 45.78 -42.80 -27.51
N PHE A 18 46.19 -43.64 -28.48
CA PHE A 18 47.43 -43.47 -29.23
C PHE A 18 47.49 -42.12 -29.96
N HIS A 19 46.35 -41.57 -30.38
CA HIS A 19 46.25 -40.25 -31.02
C HIS A 19 46.04 -39.11 -30.01
N GLY A 20 46.15 -39.36 -28.70
CA GLY A 20 45.91 -38.37 -27.65
C GLY A 20 44.44 -37.94 -27.49
N ARG A 21 43.49 -38.66 -28.12
CA ARG A 21 42.06 -38.36 -28.06
C ARG A 21 41.44 -39.05 -26.85
N VAL A 22 41.70 -38.50 -25.68
CA VAL A 22 41.30 -39.07 -24.38
C VAL A 22 39.77 -39.23 -24.28
N ASP A 23 38.99 -38.24 -24.74
CA ASP A 23 37.52 -38.30 -24.67
C ASP A 23 36.95 -39.38 -25.61
N ASP A 24 37.51 -39.53 -26.80
CA ASP A 24 37.13 -40.61 -27.74
C ASP A 24 37.45 -42.00 -27.16
N ALA A 25 38.59 -42.13 -26.47
CA ALA A 25 38.97 -43.37 -25.82
C ALA A 25 38.00 -43.71 -24.67
N LEU A 26 37.64 -42.70 -23.89
CA LEU A 26 36.70 -42.81 -22.77
C LEU A 26 35.28 -43.17 -23.24
N ALA A 27 34.81 -42.52 -24.31
CA ALA A 27 33.55 -42.85 -24.97
C ALA A 27 33.54 -44.27 -25.54
N ALA A 28 34.66 -44.72 -26.14
CA ALA A 28 34.79 -46.09 -26.65
C ALA A 28 34.75 -47.15 -25.53
N ILE A 29 35.32 -46.86 -24.37
CA ILE A 29 35.23 -47.72 -23.17
C ILE A 29 33.81 -47.71 -22.61
N LEU A 30 33.16 -46.56 -22.48
CA LEU A 30 31.76 -46.51 -22.03
C LEU A 30 30.83 -47.29 -22.96
N ALA A 31 31.02 -47.17 -24.27
CA ALA A 31 30.27 -47.93 -25.27
C ALA A 31 30.53 -49.44 -25.19
N LEU A 32 31.66 -49.88 -24.63
CA LEU A 32 31.97 -51.28 -24.35
C LEU A 32 31.12 -51.81 -23.18
N LEU A 33 30.92 -50.97 -22.18
CA LEU A 33 30.27 -51.31 -20.91
C LEU A 33 28.74 -51.21 -21.00
N ASP A 34 28.23 -50.19 -21.68
CA ASP A 34 26.81 -50.00 -21.96
C ASP A 34 26.61 -49.52 -23.41
N PRO A 35 26.17 -50.41 -24.32
CA PRO A 35 25.85 -50.03 -25.70
C PRO A 35 24.75 -48.98 -25.82
N ARG A 36 23.91 -48.79 -24.78
CA ARG A 36 22.85 -47.78 -24.75
C ARG A 36 23.41 -46.40 -24.39
N ALA A 37 24.45 -46.33 -23.57
CA ALA A 37 25.15 -45.08 -23.22
C ALA A 37 25.84 -44.44 -24.44
N ALA A 38 26.19 -45.23 -25.46
CA ALA A 38 26.81 -44.77 -26.69
C ALA A 38 25.93 -43.85 -27.56
N ARG A 39 24.64 -43.67 -27.26
CA ARG A 39 23.74 -42.77 -28.01
C ARG A 39 23.72 -41.32 -27.50
N MET A 40 24.49 -40.99 -26.48
CA MET A 40 24.63 -39.60 -25.95
C MET A 40 25.66 -38.78 -26.77
N GLU A 41 25.74 -38.98 -28.08
CA GLU A 41 26.63 -38.23 -28.97
C GLU A 41 26.05 -36.82 -29.20
N GLY A 42 26.64 -35.81 -28.55
CA GLY A 42 26.33 -34.41 -28.87
C GLY A 42 26.77 -33.35 -27.86
N GLY A 43 27.10 -33.72 -26.62
CA GLY A 43 27.47 -32.76 -25.59
C GLY A 43 28.95 -32.81 -25.23
N GLY A 44 29.78 -32.01 -25.88
CA GLY A 44 31.13 -31.71 -25.40
C GLY A 44 31.05 -30.86 -24.12
N ALA A 45 30.87 -31.50 -22.98
CA ALA A 45 31.07 -30.91 -21.66
C ALA A 45 31.33 -32.06 -20.68
N HIS A 46 32.53 -32.06 -20.09
CA HIS A 46 33.03 -32.97 -19.05
C HIS A 46 31.95 -33.81 -18.36
N LEU A 47 31.71 -35.02 -18.89
CA LEU A 47 30.79 -35.98 -18.31
C LEU A 47 31.39 -36.45 -16.99
N ALA A 48 30.64 -36.34 -15.88
CA ALA A 48 30.99 -37.05 -14.66
C ALA A 48 31.01 -38.57 -14.94
N PRO A 49 31.89 -39.36 -14.28
CA PRO A 49 31.84 -40.81 -14.41
C PRO A 49 30.44 -41.33 -14.05
N PRO A 50 29.86 -42.25 -14.83
CA PRO A 50 28.54 -42.77 -14.53
C PRO A 50 28.55 -43.49 -13.18
N ALA A 51 27.47 -43.32 -12.41
CA ALA A 51 27.28 -44.07 -11.17
C ALA A 51 27.37 -45.59 -11.47
N GLY A 52 28.11 -46.32 -10.64
CA GLY A 52 28.31 -47.76 -10.84
C GLY A 52 29.40 -48.13 -11.88
N LEU A 53 30.23 -47.20 -12.36
CA LEU A 53 31.31 -47.51 -13.31
C LEU A 53 32.19 -48.70 -12.84
N LYS A 54 32.47 -48.82 -11.54
CA LYS A 54 33.23 -49.96 -10.99
C LYS A 54 32.54 -51.31 -11.23
N GLU A 55 31.22 -51.37 -11.09
CA GLU A 55 30.42 -52.57 -11.33
C GLU A 55 30.39 -52.90 -12.81
N LEU A 56 30.29 -51.88 -13.66
CA LEU A 56 30.38 -52.03 -15.10
C LEU A 56 31.76 -52.54 -15.55
N LEU A 57 32.84 -52.14 -14.87
CA LEU A 57 34.20 -52.58 -15.16
C LEU A 57 34.51 -54.00 -14.63
N ALA A 58 33.68 -54.58 -13.77
CA ALA A 58 33.92 -55.90 -13.18
C ALA A 58 34.20 -57.03 -14.20
N PRO A 59 33.53 -57.10 -15.38
CA PRO A 59 33.83 -58.11 -16.40
C PRO A 59 35.21 -57.95 -17.05
N LEU A 60 35.85 -56.79 -16.94
CA LEU A 60 37.22 -56.54 -17.44
C LEU A 60 38.30 -56.96 -16.44
N VAL A 61 37.91 -57.33 -15.22
CA VAL A 61 38.81 -57.80 -14.17
C VAL A 61 39.24 -59.23 -14.52
N GLY A 62 40.38 -59.35 -15.21
CA GLY A 62 40.95 -60.62 -15.66
C GLY A 62 41.53 -60.57 -17.08
N ASP A 63 41.12 -59.60 -17.90
CA ASP A 63 41.72 -59.37 -19.22
C ASP A 63 42.94 -58.44 -19.10
N VAL A 64 44.14 -59.01 -19.27
CA VAL A 64 45.43 -58.29 -19.20
C VAL A 64 45.46 -57.09 -20.16
N ARG A 65 44.84 -57.21 -21.34
CA ARG A 65 44.83 -56.15 -22.34
C ARG A 65 43.90 -55.01 -21.92
N ALA A 66 42.72 -55.34 -21.39
CA ALA A 66 41.80 -54.34 -20.86
C ALA A 66 42.41 -53.59 -19.67
N GLN A 67 43.10 -54.30 -18.77
CA GLN A 67 43.78 -53.66 -17.63
C GLN A 67 44.87 -52.68 -18.09
N ARG A 68 45.70 -53.07 -19.07
CA ARG A 68 46.72 -52.17 -19.65
C ARG A 68 46.09 -50.91 -20.26
N LEU A 69 45.00 -51.05 -21.02
CA LEU A 69 44.29 -49.91 -21.59
C LEU A 69 43.74 -48.97 -20.50
N LEU A 70 43.19 -49.52 -19.41
CA LEU A 70 42.69 -48.73 -18.28
C LEU A 70 43.84 -47.99 -17.57
N ASP A 71 45.03 -48.59 -17.45
CA ASP A 71 46.23 -47.95 -16.90
C ASP A 71 46.72 -46.79 -17.79
N GLU A 72 46.78 -47.02 -19.10
CA GLU A 72 47.18 -46.00 -20.07
C GLU A 72 46.18 -44.83 -20.12
N LEU A 73 44.87 -45.12 -20.03
CA LEU A 73 43.83 -44.10 -19.92
C LEU A 73 43.91 -43.31 -18.61
N ALA A 74 44.11 -43.99 -17.48
CA ALA A 74 44.28 -43.34 -16.19
C ALA A 74 45.48 -42.38 -16.19
N SER A 75 46.60 -42.79 -16.79
CA SER A 75 47.78 -41.94 -16.96
C SER A 75 47.51 -40.72 -17.83
N ALA A 76 46.82 -40.89 -18.96
CA ALA A 76 46.45 -39.80 -19.85
C ALA A 76 45.50 -38.79 -19.20
N LEU A 77 44.50 -39.27 -18.45
CA LEU A 77 43.59 -38.42 -17.68
C LEU A 77 44.33 -37.66 -16.57
N LEU A 78 45.24 -38.32 -15.86
CA LEU A 78 46.04 -37.67 -14.82
C LEU A 78 46.95 -36.58 -15.39
N ALA A 79 47.56 -36.82 -16.56
CA ALA A 79 48.34 -35.81 -17.28
C ALA A 79 47.46 -34.64 -17.72
N ARG A 80 46.25 -34.91 -18.26
CA ARG A 80 45.29 -33.88 -18.64
C ARG A 80 44.84 -33.06 -17.43
N ALA A 81 44.53 -33.68 -16.29
CA ALA A 81 44.16 -33.01 -15.06
C ALA A 81 45.24 -32.01 -14.59
N ARG A 82 46.53 -32.34 -14.72
CA ARG A 82 47.63 -31.43 -14.39
C ARG A 82 47.67 -30.22 -15.32
N VAL A 83 47.50 -30.43 -16.62
CA VAL A 83 47.43 -29.35 -17.61
C VAL A 83 46.21 -28.46 -17.37
N GLN A 84 45.07 -29.06 -17.04
CA GLN A 84 43.84 -28.34 -16.69
C GLN A 84 44.04 -27.47 -15.44
N ARG A 85 44.66 -28.03 -14.39
CA ARG A 85 45.02 -27.28 -13.18
C ARG A 85 45.97 -26.11 -13.49
N GLN A 86 47.02 -26.34 -14.27
CA GLN A 86 47.97 -25.28 -14.68
C GLN A 86 47.27 -24.18 -15.50
N GLY A 87 46.27 -24.53 -16.29
CA GLY A 87 45.42 -23.58 -17.02
C GLY A 87 44.33 -22.92 -16.18
N GLY A 88 44.25 -23.17 -14.87
CA GLY A 88 43.20 -22.63 -14.00
C GLY A 88 41.80 -23.23 -14.22
N ARG A 89 41.71 -24.30 -15.01
CA ARG A 89 40.49 -25.06 -15.33
C ARG A 89 40.27 -26.17 -14.30
N TYR A 90 39.98 -25.76 -13.07
CA TYR A 90 39.97 -26.66 -11.91
C TYR A 90 38.77 -27.62 -11.89
N ARG A 91 37.62 -27.22 -12.44
CA ARG A 91 36.44 -28.10 -12.53
C ARG A 91 36.69 -29.25 -13.50
N GLU A 92 37.32 -28.94 -14.61
CA GLU A 92 37.75 -29.89 -15.63
C GLU A 92 38.82 -30.84 -15.07
N ALA A 93 39.76 -30.32 -14.30
CA ALA A 93 40.77 -31.13 -13.60
C ALA A 93 40.13 -32.10 -12.58
N LEU A 94 39.12 -31.67 -11.82
CA LEU A 94 38.38 -32.55 -10.90
C LEU A 94 37.63 -33.65 -11.64
N GLY A 95 36.98 -33.33 -12.76
CA GLY A 95 36.30 -34.33 -13.59
C GLY A 95 37.26 -35.43 -14.05
N ASP A 96 38.45 -35.04 -14.54
CA ASP A 96 39.49 -36.00 -14.94
C ASP A 96 39.98 -36.87 -13.76
N ILE A 97 40.14 -36.27 -12.56
CA ILE A 97 40.53 -36.97 -11.33
C ILE A 97 39.45 -37.97 -10.88
N GLU A 98 38.17 -37.59 -10.95
CA GLU A 98 37.04 -38.46 -10.62
C GLU A 98 36.96 -39.66 -11.56
N TRP A 99 37.24 -39.46 -12.85
CA TRP A 99 37.37 -40.56 -13.80
C TRP A 99 38.48 -41.53 -13.41
N VAL A 100 39.69 -41.05 -13.11
CA VAL A 100 40.79 -41.92 -12.68
C VAL A 100 40.42 -42.71 -11.42
N ALA A 101 39.74 -42.07 -10.47
CA ALA A 101 39.25 -42.74 -9.26
C ALA A 101 38.16 -43.78 -9.57
N ALA A 102 37.25 -43.49 -10.51
CA ALA A 102 36.19 -44.39 -10.94
C ALA A 102 36.71 -45.62 -11.71
N LEU A 103 37.82 -45.48 -12.44
CA LEU A 103 38.56 -46.59 -13.05
C LEU A 103 39.25 -47.50 -12.02
N GLY A 104 39.21 -47.15 -10.72
CA GLY A 104 39.85 -47.90 -9.66
C GLY A 104 41.38 -47.75 -9.64
N ARG A 105 41.91 -46.69 -10.25
CA ARG A 105 43.36 -46.40 -10.33
C ARG A 105 43.76 -45.27 -9.39
N ALA A 106 43.25 -45.33 -8.16
CA ALA A 106 43.61 -44.37 -7.14
C ALA A 106 45.07 -44.57 -6.71
N THR A 107 45.90 -43.57 -6.94
CA THR A 107 47.28 -43.49 -6.45
C THR A 107 47.37 -42.41 -5.36
N GLU A 108 48.43 -42.44 -4.55
CA GLU A 108 48.71 -41.34 -3.62
C GLU A 108 48.88 -40.00 -4.36
N GLU A 109 49.46 -40.06 -5.56
CA GLU A 109 49.62 -38.91 -6.45
C GLU A 109 48.27 -38.31 -6.89
N LEU A 110 47.28 -39.15 -7.23
CA LEU A 110 45.92 -38.71 -7.53
C LEU A 110 45.29 -37.98 -6.35
N SER A 111 45.42 -38.55 -5.15
CA SER A 111 44.90 -37.95 -3.90
C SER A 111 45.60 -36.64 -3.55
N ALA A 112 46.90 -36.52 -3.83
CA ALA A 112 47.64 -35.27 -3.66
C ALA A 112 47.19 -34.20 -4.66
N LEU A 113 47.04 -34.57 -5.94
CA LEU A 113 46.55 -33.65 -6.97
C LEU A 113 45.13 -33.18 -6.68
N ARG A 114 44.24 -34.09 -6.24
CA ARG A 114 42.86 -33.76 -5.84
C ARG A 114 42.84 -32.71 -4.75
N ARG A 115 43.57 -32.92 -3.65
CA ARG A 115 43.66 -31.96 -2.54
C ARG A 115 44.15 -30.59 -3.01
N GLN A 116 45.15 -30.57 -3.90
CA GLN A 116 45.67 -29.31 -4.45
C GLN A 116 44.64 -28.57 -5.33
N VAL A 117 43.89 -29.29 -6.16
CA VAL A 117 42.85 -28.69 -7.01
C VAL A 117 41.69 -28.17 -6.16
N GLU A 118 41.25 -28.96 -5.17
CA GLU A 118 40.20 -28.56 -4.22
C GLU A 118 40.61 -27.31 -3.43
N SER A 119 41.83 -27.25 -2.89
CA SER A 119 42.30 -26.08 -2.13
C SER A 119 42.38 -24.79 -2.96
N GLU A 120 42.76 -24.89 -4.24
CA GLU A 120 42.83 -23.73 -5.16
C GLU A 120 41.43 -23.23 -5.55
N LEU A 121 40.49 -24.16 -5.75
CA LEU A 121 39.07 -23.84 -5.98
C LEU A 121 38.46 -23.12 -4.77
N GLU A 122 38.72 -23.62 -3.57
CA GLU A 122 38.28 -23.02 -2.31
C GLU A 122 38.88 -21.62 -2.12
N ALA A 123 40.20 -21.45 -2.37
CA ALA A 123 40.86 -20.15 -2.28
C ALA A 123 40.25 -19.12 -3.25
N ARG A 124 40.04 -19.49 -4.52
CA ARG A 124 39.38 -18.60 -5.50
C ARG A 124 37.94 -18.29 -5.13
N ALA A 125 37.18 -19.29 -4.68
CA ALA A 125 35.80 -19.08 -4.23
C ALA A 125 35.76 -18.12 -3.03
N ALA A 126 36.71 -18.21 -2.11
CA ALA A 126 36.83 -17.30 -0.96
C ALA A 126 37.18 -15.87 -1.39
N GLU A 127 38.10 -15.70 -2.35
CA GLU A 127 38.41 -14.38 -2.94
C GLU A 127 37.21 -13.76 -3.65
N ASP A 128 36.52 -14.53 -4.49
CA ASP A 128 35.33 -14.05 -5.20
C ASP A 128 34.21 -13.69 -4.21
N ALA A 129 34.01 -14.50 -3.17
CA ALA A 129 33.06 -14.20 -2.10
C ALA A 129 33.46 -12.97 -1.27
N ALA A 130 34.76 -12.71 -1.06
CA ALA A 130 35.23 -11.48 -0.42
C ALA A 130 34.97 -10.26 -1.31
N ARG A 131 35.30 -10.32 -2.60
CA ARG A 131 35.01 -9.25 -3.57
C ARG A 131 33.52 -8.95 -3.68
N GLN A 132 32.67 -9.98 -3.69
CA GLN A 132 31.22 -9.83 -3.70
C GLN A 132 30.69 -9.17 -2.42
N ARG A 133 31.24 -9.53 -1.25
CA ARG A 133 30.87 -8.91 0.03
C ARG A 133 31.25 -7.43 0.05
N GLU A 134 32.47 -7.09 -0.34
CA GLU A 134 32.91 -5.69 -0.44
C GLU A 134 32.05 -4.89 -1.43
N ALA A 135 31.73 -5.45 -2.60
CA ALA A 135 30.86 -4.81 -3.57
C ALA A 135 29.43 -4.60 -3.01
N GLY A 136 28.91 -5.59 -2.29
CA GLY A 136 27.61 -5.51 -1.62
C GLY A 136 27.58 -4.46 -0.51
N GLU A 137 28.64 -4.34 0.29
CA GLU A 137 28.77 -3.33 1.34
C GLU A 137 28.82 -1.91 0.76
N ARG A 138 29.63 -1.68 -0.29
CA ARG A 138 29.68 -0.38 -1.00
C ARG A 138 28.32 -0.01 -1.58
N GLN A 139 27.62 -0.96 -2.20
CA GLN A 139 26.28 -0.73 -2.74
C GLN A 139 25.26 -0.43 -1.64
N ALA A 140 25.33 -1.11 -0.50
CA ALA A 140 24.45 -0.89 0.64
C ALA A 140 24.68 0.48 1.30
N GLU A 141 25.92 0.98 1.32
CA GLU A 141 26.23 2.32 1.80
C GLU A 141 25.65 3.40 0.88
N ALA A 142 25.88 3.29 -0.43
CA ALA A 142 25.30 4.22 -1.40
C ALA A 142 23.77 4.23 -1.36
N ALA A 143 23.13 3.06 -1.18
CA ALA A 143 21.69 2.95 -1.00
C ALA A 143 21.22 3.68 0.26
N ARG A 144 21.94 3.55 1.39
CA ARG A 144 21.63 4.29 2.63
C ARG A 144 21.74 5.79 2.45
N VAL A 145 22.74 6.30 1.73
CA VAL A 145 22.85 7.74 1.42
C VAL A 145 21.68 8.20 0.55
N ALA A 146 21.30 7.42 -0.45
CA ALA A 146 20.14 7.69 -1.30
C ALA A 146 18.82 7.72 -0.50
N ASP A 147 18.64 6.83 0.47
CA ASP A 147 17.46 6.83 1.35
C ASP A 147 17.39 8.08 2.22
N VAL A 148 18.52 8.55 2.77
CA VAL A 148 18.56 9.80 3.55
C VAL A 148 18.24 11.01 2.65
N LEU A 149 18.68 10.99 1.39
CA LEU A 149 18.31 12.00 0.39
C LEU A 149 16.80 11.99 0.09
N ARG A 150 16.21 10.80 -0.10
CA ARG A 150 14.75 10.67 -0.29
C ARG A 150 13.96 11.13 0.94
N ALA A 151 14.50 10.92 2.14
CA ALA A 151 13.90 11.39 3.38
C ALA A 151 14.00 12.92 3.59
N GLY A 152 14.68 13.65 2.70
CA GLY A 152 14.71 15.12 2.73
C GLY A 152 15.63 15.71 3.80
N ARG A 153 16.69 15.00 4.21
CA ARG A 153 17.70 15.55 5.14
C ARG A 153 18.96 16.01 4.40
N LEU A 154 18.85 17.11 3.66
CA LEU A 154 19.90 17.57 2.73
C LEU A 154 21.26 17.80 3.41
N ASP A 155 21.27 18.43 4.59
CA ASP A 155 22.50 18.68 5.35
C ASP A 155 23.21 17.38 5.77
N SER A 156 22.46 16.35 6.13
CA SER A 156 23.01 15.02 6.46
C SER A 156 23.55 14.29 5.23
N VAL A 157 22.91 14.48 4.07
CA VAL A 157 23.38 13.91 2.81
C VAL A 157 24.68 14.56 2.38
N ARG A 158 24.79 15.90 2.46
CA ARG A 158 26.01 16.62 2.11
C ARG A 158 27.24 16.07 2.82
N ALA A 159 27.12 15.79 4.13
CA ALA A 159 28.22 15.22 4.91
C ALA A 159 28.58 13.77 4.54
N ARG A 160 27.66 13.02 3.92
CA ARG A 160 27.80 11.58 3.62
C ARG A 160 28.09 11.28 2.15
N VAL A 161 27.73 12.15 1.22
CA VAL A 161 28.00 11.94 -0.21
C VAL A 161 29.50 11.80 -0.47
N ASP A 162 30.33 12.58 0.21
CA ASP A 162 31.79 12.51 0.07
C ASP A 162 32.39 11.18 0.56
N GLN A 163 31.65 10.43 1.39
CA GLN A 163 32.06 9.13 1.94
C GLN A 163 31.75 7.95 1.01
N VAL A 164 30.97 8.16 -0.07
CA VAL A 164 30.60 7.08 -1.00
C VAL A 164 31.80 6.71 -1.87
N ASP A 165 32.35 5.51 -1.73
CA ASP A 165 33.54 5.06 -2.46
C ASP A 165 33.41 5.08 -3.99
N ASP A 166 32.25 4.70 -4.53
CA ASP A 166 32.03 4.64 -5.98
C ASP A 166 31.93 6.06 -6.58
N PRO A 167 32.87 6.47 -7.47
CA PRO A 167 32.91 7.81 -8.03
C PRO A 167 31.70 8.12 -8.91
N GLN A 168 31.14 7.13 -9.62
CA GLN A 168 29.97 7.35 -10.48
C GLN A 168 28.71 7.57 -9.64
N GLN A 169 28.52 6.76 -8.59
CA GLN A 169 27.40 6.93 -7.66
C GLN A 169 27.52 8.23 -6.88
N ARG A 170 28.72 8.57 -6.40
CA ARG A 170 29.02 9.85 -5.75
C ARG A 170 28.64 11.03 -6.63
N ALA A 171 29.06 11.03 -7.90
CA ALA A 171 28.74 12.11 -8.84
C ALA A 171 27.22 12.25 -9.07
N ARG A 172 26.51 11.13 -9.25
CA ARG A 172 25.04 11.14 -9.40
C ARG A 172 24.32 11.68 -8.17
N LEU A 173 24.71 11.23 -6.97
CA LEU A 173 24.13 11.70 -5.71
C LEU A 173 24.42 13.18 -5.47
N ALA A 174 25.64 13.65 -5.81
CA ALA A 174 26.02 15.05 -5.70
C ALA A 174 25.22 15.93 -6.67
N GLU A 175 24.99 15.49 -7.91
CA GLU A 175 24.16 16.21 -8.87
C GLU A 175 22.71 16.29 -8.40
N GLU A 176 22.13 15.19 -7.91
CA GLU A 176 20.77 15.17 -7.37
C GLU A 176 20.63 16.09 -6.15
N LEU A 177 21.59 16.06 -5.23
CA LEU A 177 21.67 16.96 -4.08
C LEU A 177 21.69 18.42 -4.54
N ALA A 178 22.57 18.78 -5.47
CA ALA A 178 22.70 20.14 -5.97
C ALA A 178 21.43 20.64 -6.67
N VAL A 179 20.72 19.78 -7.41
CA VAL A 179 19.43 20.12 -8.01
C VAL A 179 18.37 20.41 -6.94
N ARG A 180 18.31 19.60 -5.88
CA ARG A 180 17.36 19.81 -4.78
C ARG A 180 17.68 21.06 -3.98
N GLU A 181 18.95 21.31 -3.67
CA GLU A 181 19.40 22.52 -2.97
C GLU A 181 19.01 23.78 -3.76
N ARG A 182 19.30 23.84 -5.07
CA ARG A 182 18.90 24.99 -5.91
C ARG A 182 17.40 25.26 -5.89
N ARG A 183 16.58 24.21 -6.00
CA ARG A 183 15.11 24.34 -5.97
C ARG A 183 14.58 24.74 -4.60
N ALA A 184 15.16 24.20 -3.53
CA ALA A 184 14.85 24.61 -2.16
C ALA A 184 15.16 26.09 -1.96
N THR A 185 16.37 26.53 -2.33
CA THR A 185 16.78 27.95 -2.23
C THR A 185 15.85 28.86 -3.03
N GLN A 186 15.43 28.46 -4.23
CA GLN A 186 14.48 29.25 -5.02
C GLN A 186 13.13 29.42 -4.32
N LEU A 187 12.52 28.33 -3.82
CA LEU A 187 11.23 28.40 -3.13
C LEU A 187 11.33 29.17 -1.80
N LEU A 188 12.43 29.01 -1.06
CA LEU A 188 12.69 29.78 0.16
C LEU A 188 12.88 31.27 -0.13
N GLY A 189 13.52 31.62 -1.25
CA GLY A 189 13.62 32.99 -1.72
C GLY A 189 12.25 33.59 -2.03
N GLN A 190 11.38 32.86 -2.73
CA GLN A 190 10.00 33.29 -3.00
C GLN A 190 9.17 33.42 -1.71
N ALA A 191 9.34 32.50 -0.76
CA ALA A 191 8.70 32.58 0.55
C ALA A 191 9.16 33.83 1.31
N ASP A 192 10.44 34.17 1.26
CA ASP A 192 10.97 35.38 1.89
C ASP A 192 10.48 36.66 1.22
N GLU A 193 10.38 36.68 -0.12
CA GLU A 193 9.79 37.80 -0.87
C GLU A 193 8.31 38.01 -0.51
N ALA A 194 7.52 36.93 -0.45
CA ALA A 194 6.11 36.99 -0.01
C ALA A 194 5.99 37.51 1.43
N LEU A 195 6.88 37.08 2.33
CA LEU A 195 6.93 37.57 3.70
C LEU A 195 7.23 39.07 3.77
N ARG A 196 8.17 39.57 2.96
CA ARG A 196 8.48 41.01 2.89
C ARG A 196 7.34 41.83 2.29
N ALA A 197 6.57 41.25 1.37
CA ALA A 197 5.36 41.86 0.83
C ALA A 197 4.17 41.85 1.82
N GLY A 198 4.32 41.20 2.98
CA GLY A 198 3.28 41.10 4.01
C GLY A 198 2.28 39.95 3.78
N ASP A 199 2.47 39.11 2.74
CA ASP A 199 1.62 37.94 2.50
C ASP A 199 2.14 36.73 3.29
N VAL A 200 1.81 36.71 4.58
CA VAL A 200 2.29 35.68 5.51
C VAL A 200 1.77 34.28 5.14
N LEU A 201 0.52 34.16 4.68
CA LEU A 201 -0.05 32.84 4.35
C LEU A 201 0.61 32.22 3.12
N LEU A 202 0.86 33.02 2.08
CA LEU A 202 1.59 32.56 0.90
C LEU A 202 3.03 32.18 1.26
N ALA A 203 3.70 33.01 2.08
CA ALA A 203 5.05 32.75 2.54
C ALA A 203 5.17 31.42 3.29
N VAL A 204 4.24 31.12 4.21
CA VAL A 204 4.19 29.85 4.92
C VAL A 204 3.95 28.68 3.96
N ARG A 205 3.03 28.82 3.00
CA ARG A 205 2.76 27.77 2.02
C ARG A 205 4.00 27.45 1.16
N LEU A 206 4.69 28.47 0.65
CA LEU A 206 5.91 28.29 -0.15
C LEU A 206 7.04 27.65 0.66
N TRP A 207 7.19 28.04 1.93
CA TRP A 207 8.12 27.40 2.86
C TRP A 207 7.76 25.91 3.11
N GLN A 208 6.48 25.60 3.32
CA GLN A 208 6.02 24.21 3.47
C GLN A 208 6.32 23.38 2.22
N ASP A 209 5.99 23.91 1.03
CA ASP A 209 6.29 23.27 -0.26
C ASP A 209 7.79 23.00 -0.42
N ALA A 210 8.66 23.93 -0.01
CA ALA A 210 10.11 23.74 -0.03
C ALA A 210 10.54 22.59 0.88
N CYS A 211 10.08 22.58 2.14
CA CYS A 211 10.41 21.56 3.12
C CYS A 211 9.88 20.17 2.71
N GLU A 212 8.67 20.07 2.15
CA GLU A 212 8.08 18.79 1.73
C GLU A 212 8.76 18.19 0.51
N ARG A 213 9.09 19.01 -0.49
CA ARG A 213 9.59 18.52 -1.78
C ARG A 213 11.10 18.32 -1.77
N HIS A 214 11.81 19.15 -1.03
CA HIS A 214 13.27 19.22 -1.09
C HIS A 214 13.92 18.91 0.24
N GLY A 215 13.17 18.94 1.34
CA GLY A 215 13.69 18.64 2.66
C GLY A 215 14.02 19.88 3.48
N GLU A 216 14.42 19.64 4.72
CA GLU A 216 14.79 20.70 5.66
C GLU A 216 16.26 21.08 5.51
N THR A 217 16.53 22.38 5.58
CA THR A 217 17.85 23.00 5.53
C THR A 217 17.99 24.00 6.68
N GLN A 218 19.22 24.38 7.03
CA GLN A 218 19.43 25.46 8.01
C GLN A 218 18.70 26.77 7.63
N ASP A 219 18.65 27.11 6.35
CA ASP A 219 17.98 28.32 5.88
C ASP A 219 16.46 28.21 5.98
N SER A 220 15.87 27.03 5.73
CA SER A 220 14.44 26.82 5.96
C SER A 220 14.08 26.96 7.44
N LEU A 221 14.95 26.53 8.36
CA LEU A 221 14.74 26.70 9.81
C LEU A 221 14.84 28.18 10.24
N ARG A 222 15.81 28.92 9.69
CA ARG A 222 15.91 30.38 9.94
C ARG A 222 14.69 31.13 9.42
N LEU A 223 14.20 30.78 8.23
CA LEU A 223 12.98 31.37 7.70
C LEU A 223 11.74 30.98 8.53
N ALA A 224 11.67 29.74 9.01
CA ALA A 224 10.57 29.28 9.88
C ALA A 224 10.43 30.14 11.14
N ALA A 225 11.53 30.51 11.81
CA ALA A 225 11.48 31.40 12.98
C ALA A 225 10.89 32.78 12.65
N ARG A 226 11.29 33.37 11.51
CA ARG A 226 10.76 34.66 11.04
C ARG A 226 9.29 34.57 10.64
N LEU A 227 8.89 33.45 10.02
CA LEU A 227 7.49 33.16 9.68
C LEU A 227 6.66 32.97 10.95
N ALA A 228 7.18 32.29 11.97
CA ALA A 228 6.49 32.12 13.25
C ALA A 228 6.18 33.47 13.91
N ASP A 229 7.17 34.37 13.97
CA ASP A 229 6.98 35.73 14.47
C ASP A 229 5.92 36.52 13.69
N ALA A 230 5.92 36.40 12.36
CA ALA A 230 4.93 37.06 11.51
C ALA A 230 3.53 36.47 11.68
N CYS A 231 3.41 35.14 11.70
CA CYS A 231 2.16 34.43 11.98
C CYS A 231 1.55 34.83 13.32
N ARG A 232 2.36 34.92 14.40
CA ARG A 232 1.84 35.36 15.71
C ARG A 232 1.21 36.75 15.63
N ARG A 233 1.87 37.70 14.93
CA ARG A 233 1.35 39.07 14.76
C ARG A 233 0.07 39.10 13.93
N GLU A 234 0.03 38.40 12.80
CA GLU A 234 -1.15 38.33 11.93
C GLU A 234 -2.33 37.64 12.60
N VAL A 235 -2.10 36.50 13.27
CA VAL A 235 -3.15 35.80 14.03
C VAL A 235 -3.73 36.72 15.12
N ALA A 236 -2.89 37.45 15.85
CA ALA A 236 -3.37 38.42 16.83
C ALA A 236 -4.14 39.59 16.18
N ALA A 237 -3.74 40.05 14.99
CA ALA A 237 -4.46 41.08 14.24
C ALA A 237 -5.82 40.58 13.75
N TRP A 238 -5.88 39.40 13.12
CA TRP A 238 -7.12 38.78 12.64
C TRP A 238 -8.08 38.46 13.78
N HIS A 239 -7.56 38.01 14.94
CA HIS A 239 -8.37 37.82 16.14
C HIS A 239 -9.02 39.11 16.61
N ARG A 240 -8.25 40.21 16.74
CA ARG A 240 -8.77 41.52 17.13
C ARG A 240 -9.81 42.05 16.14
N ALA A 241 -9.57 41.83 14.85
CA ALA A 241 -10.44 42.28 13.76
C ALA A 241 -11.66 41.37 13.50
N GLY A 242 -11.77 40.20 14.16
CA GLY A 242 -12.86 39.25 13.93
C GLY A 242 -12.79 38.52 12.58
N GLN A 243 -11.62 38.44 11.96
CA GLN A 243 -11.42 37.76 10.67
C GLN A 243 -11.27 36.25 10.84
N ILE A 244 -12.36 35.58 11.25
CA ILE A 244 -12.36 34.14 11.55
C ILE A 244 -11.94 33.28 10.35
N GLY A 245 -12.34 33.66 9.13
CA GLY A 245 -11.93 32.94 7.92
C GLY A 245 -10.41 32.90 7.73
N ALA A 246 -9.71 34.01 7.99
CA ALA A 246 -8.26 34.09 7.91
C ALA A 246 -7.57 33.25 9.00
N LEU A 247 -8.09 33.28 10.23
CA LEU A 247 -7.61 32.42 11.33
C LEU A 247 -7.69 30.93 10.96
N LEU A 248 -8.81 30.49 10.40
CA LEU A 248 -8.99 29.09 10.02
C LEU A 248 -8.12 28.69 8.82
N ALA A 249 -7.95 29.58 7.84
CA ALA A 249 -7.06 29.37 6.71
C ALA A 249 -5.58 29.24 7.15
N ALA A 250 -5.19 29.90 8.24
CA ALA A 250 -3.85 29.83 8.80
C ALA A 250 -3.54 28.53 9.55
N ARG A 251 -4.55 27.72 9.91
CA ARG A 251 -4.39 26.52 10.75
C ARG A 251 -3.27 25.59 10.29
N PRO A 252 -3.22 25.13 9.02
CA PRO A 252 -2.19 24.16 8.60
C PRO A 252 -0.78 24.76 8.64
N GLY A 253 -0.68 26.07 8.39
CA GLY A 253 0.56 26.82 8.48
C GLY A 253 1.09 26.91 9.90
N VAL A 254 0.23 27.34 10.82
CA VAL A 254 0.55 27.52 12.24
C VAL A 254 0.85 26.18 12.91
N GLU A 255 0.08 25.12 12.64
CA GLU A 255 0.32 23.79 13.22
C GLU A 255 1.72 23.27 12.87
N ARG A 256 2.14 23.43 11.61
CA ARG A 256 3.46 22.98 11.19
C ARG A 256 4.59 23.83 11.74
N LEU A 257 4.41 25.15 11.81
CA LEU A 257 5.41 26.02 12.43
C LEU A 257 5.48 25.82 13.95
N ALA A 258 4.37 25.49 14.62
CA ALA A 258 4.33 25.23 16.06
C ALA A 258 5.12 23.96 16.45
N ALA A 259 5.29 23.00 15.53
CA ALA A 259 6.17 21.87 15.73
C ALA A 259 7.66 22.26 15.81
N ILE A 260 8.02 23.42 15.27
CA ILE A 260 9.39 23.97 15.25
C ILE A 260 9.56 25.05 16.33
N ASP A 261 8.57 25.92 16.48
CA ASP A 261 8.56 27.05 17.39
C ASP A 261 7.36 26.99 18.34
N ALA A 262 7.64 26.61 19.60
CA ALA A 262 6.62 26.47 20.65
C ALA A 262 5.87 27.77 20.97
N THR A 263 6.39 28.94 20.60
CA THR A 263 5.71 30.24 20.84
C THR A 263 4.39 30.37 20.08
N LEU A 264 4.14 29.54 19.06
CA LEU A 264 2.88 29.50 18.31
C LEU A 264 1.78 28.68 18.99
N ALA A 265 2.04 28.02 20.13
CA ALA A 265 1.05 27.20 20.82
C ALA A 265 -0.23 28.00 21.18
N ASP A 266 -0.09 29.26 21.57
CA ASP A 266 -1.23 30.14 21.86
C ASP A 266 -2.03 30.50 20.59
N SER A 267 -1.33 30.80 19.50
CA SER A 267 -1.97 31.04 18.20
C SER A 267 -2.75 29.81 17.72
N GLN A 268 -2.20 28.60 17.88
CA GLN A 268 -2.88 27.36 17.54
C GLN A 268 -4.14 27.15 18.39
N ARG A 269 -4.03 27.33 19.72
CA ARG A 269 -5.18 27.23 20.64
C ARG A 269 -6.30 28.21 20.27
N LEU A 270 -5.94 29.44 19.90
CA LEU A 270 -6.88 30.48 19.47
C LEU A 270 -7.62 30.06 18.20
N ILE A 271 -6.89 29.59 17.18
CA ILE A 271 -7.47 29.09 15.92
C ILE A 271 -8.42 27.91 16.19
N ASP A 272 -8.05 27.00 17.10
CA ASP A 272 -8.90 25.85 17.45
C ASP A 272 -10.15 26.23 18.23
N LEU A 273 -10.07 27.24 19.09
CA LEU A 273 -11.26 27.81 19.73
C LEU A 273 -12.16 28.52 18.71
N ALA A 274 -11.59 29.26 17.77
CA ALA A 274 -12.35 29.91 16.70
C ALA A 274 -13.09 28.88 15.82
N GLY A 275 -12.42 27.79 15.43
CA GLY A 275 -13.05 26.71 14.67
C GLY A 275 -14.17 26.01 15.43
N ARG A 276 -14.01 25.80 16.74
CA ARG A 276 -15.07 25.27 17.61
C ARG A 276 -16.26 26.22 17.73
N ALA A 277 -16.01 27.52 17.87
CA ALA A 277 -17.07 28.52 17.93
C ALA A 277 -17.91 28.52 16.64
N VAL A 278 -17.28 28.46 15.47
CA VAL A 278 -18.00 28.36 14.18
C VAL A 278 -18.85 27.10 14.10
N ALA A 279 -18.33 25.96 14.54
CA ALA A 279 -19.07 24.71 14.56
C ALA A 279 -20.27 24.76 15.53
N GLN A 280 -20.09 25.30 16.74
CA GLN A 280 -21.15 25.44 17.75
C GLN A 280 -22.25 26.40 17.29
N LEU A 281 -21.87 27.52 16.66
CA LEU A 281 -22.83 28.45 16.06
C LEU A 281 -23.65 27.76 14.96
N SER A 282 -22.98 27.01 14.07
CA SER A 282 -23.64 26.28 12.98
C SER A 282 -24.58 25.18 13.49
N ALA A 283 -24.28 24.58 14.65
CA ALA A 283 -25.11 23.58 15.30
C ALA A 283 -26.24 24.16 16.17
N GLY A 284 -26.32 25.49 16.34
CA GLY A 284 -27.28 26.14 17.24
C GLY A 284 -27.00 25.92 18.73
N ASP A 285 -25.80 25.45 19.10
CA ASP A 285 -25.41 25.22 20.50
C ASP A 285 -24.91 26.51 21.15
N HIS A 286 -25.85 27.39 21.48
CA HIS A 286 -25.57 28.72 22.02
C HIS A 286 -24.91 28.70 23.41
N ALA A 287 -25.18 27.67 24.23
CA ALA A 287 -24.59 27.53 25.56
C ALA A 287 -23.10 27.17 25.46
N ALA A 288 -22.75 26.18 24.63
CA ALA A 288 -21.36 25.81 24.42
C ALA A 288 -20.60 26.93 23.66
N LEU A 289 -21.25 27.60 22.71
CA LEU A 289 -20.70 28.76 22.02
C LEU A 289 -20.32 29.88 22.98
N ARG A 290 -21.20 30.25 23.91
CA ARG A 290 -20.91 31.27 24.94
C ARG A 290 -19.65 30.91 25.73
N THR A 291 -19.52 29.65 26.14
CA THR A 291 -18.33 29.17 26.86
C THR A 291 -17.05 29.27 26.02
N THR A 292 -17.12 28.89 24.74
CA THR A 292 -15.98 29.02 23.83
C THR A 292 -15.60 30.47 23.56
N LEU A 293 -16.57 31.37 23.40
CA LEU A 293 -16.33 32.81 23.21
C LEU A 293 -15.69 33.46 24.44
N LEU A 294 -16.07 33.06 25.65
CA LEU A 294 -15.38 33.53 26.87
C LEU A 294 -13.91 33.08 26.92
N ARG A 295 -13.61 31.86 26.44
CA ARG A 295 -12.23 31.36 26.30
C ARG A 295 -11.46 32.11 25.22
N LEU A 296 -12.10 32.46 24.11
CA LEU A 296 -11.51 33.33 23.08
C LEU A 296 -11.21 34.73 23.63
N LYS A 297 -12.14 35.31 24.40
CA LYS A 297 -11.95 36.61 25.07
C LYS A 297 -10.74 36.60 26.00
N ALA A 298 -10.51 35.50 26.72
CA ALA A 298 -9.32 35.35 27.56
C ALA A 298 -8.00 35.33 26.77
N GLY A 299 -8.05 35.03 25.46
CA GLY A 299 -6.91 35.06 24.55
C GLY A 299 -6.56 36.43 23.98
N GLY A 300 -7.35 37.47 24.25
CA GLY A 300 -7.06 38.85 23.85
C GLY A 300 -8.30 39.73 23.70
N GLU A 301 -8.09 41.05 23.67
CA GLU A 301 -9.16 42.03 23.50
C GLU A 301 -9.69 42.03 22.07
N ALA A 302 -10.93 41.58 21.87
CA ALA A 302 -11.58 41.67 20.56
C ALA A 302 -13.04 42.10 20.76
N SER A 303 -13.37 43.32 20.31
CA SER A 303 -14.70 43.94 20.53
C SER A 303 -15.84 43.14 19.91
N TRP A 304 -15.58 42.41 18.83
CA TRP A 304 -16.57 41.53 18.21
C TRP A 304 -17.01 40.38 19.13
N ILE A 305 -16.13 39.92 20.03
CA ILE A 305 -16.47 38.86 21.00
C ILE A 305 -17.46 39.38 22.02
N GLU A 306 -17.29 40.61 22.50
CA GLU A 306 -18.22 41.24 23.43
C GLU A 306 -19.59 41.43 22.78
N ALA A 307 -19.62 41.96 21.55
CA ALA A 307 -20.85 42.08 20.79
C ALA A 307 -21.55 40.73 20.55
N ALA A 308 -20.78 39.66 20.28
CA ALA A 308 -21.32 38.30 20.12
C ALA A 308 -21.85 37.73 21.45
N LEU A 309 -21.16 37.94 22.57
CA LEU A 309 -21.61 37.52 23.90
C LEU A 309 -22.88 38.27 24.33
N ASP A 310 -22.99 39.56 24.03
CA ASP A 310 -24.19 40.37 24.26
C ASP A 310 -25.36 39.88 23.39
N ALA A 311 -25.10 39.56 22.12
CA ALA A 311 -26.12 38.98 21.23
C ALA A 311 -26.63 37.64 21.74
N LEU A 312 -25.74 36.76 22.23
CA LEU A 312 -26.15 35.49 22.86
C LEU A 312 -26.91 35.71 24.17
N GLY A 313 -26.56 36.74 24.95
CA GLY A 313 -27.31 37.13 26.14
C GLY A 313 -28.73 37.56 25.82
N ARG A 314 -28.91 38.42 24.79
CA ARG A 314 -30.24 38.82 24.31
C ARG A 314 -31.04 37.64 23.77
N LEU A 315 -30.39 36.72 23.05
CA LEU A 315 -31.04 35.51 22.53
C LEU A 315 -31.55 34.62 23.66
N ALA A 316 -30.73 34.40 24.70
CA ALA A 316 -31.14 33.62 25.88
C ALA A 316 -32.31 34.28 26.60
N ALA A 317 -32.26 35.61 26.83
CA ALA A 317 -33.35 36.34 27.47
C ALA A 317 -34.66 36.27 26.65
N ALA A 318 -34.58 36.38 25.32
CA ALA A 318 -35.75 36.25 24.45
C ALA A 318 -36.31 34.81 24.46
N GLN A 319 -35.45 33.79 24.54
CA GLN A 319 -35.88 32.40 24.71
C GLN A 319 -36.60 32.19 26.05
N ASP A 320 -36.05 32.75 27.13
CA ASP A 320 -36.68 32.69 28.46
C ASP A 320 -38.03 33.42 28.48
N GLU A 321 -38.14 34.58 27.85
CA GLU A 321 -39.40 35.33 27.70
C GLU A 321 -40.44 34.52 26.90
N LEU A 322 -40.02 33.88 25.80
CA LEU A 322 -40.89 32.99 25.01
C LEU A 322 -41.34 31.77 25.82
N LEU A 323 -40.46 31.17 26.61
CA LEU A 323 -40.77 30.05 27.50
C LEU A 323 -41.69 30.47 28.66
N ALA A 324 -41.59 31.70 29.14
CA ALA A 324 -42.47 32.27 30.16
C ALA A 324 -43.84 32.70 29.60
N SER A 325 -43.95 32.90 28.28
CA SER A 325 -45.19 33.26 27.61
C SER A 325 -46.20 32.10 27.55
N PRO A 326 -47.49 32.34 27.22
CA PRO A 326 -48.49 31.28 27.03
C PRO A 326 -48.10 30.21 26.01
N LEU A 327 -47.25 30.54 25.03
CA LEU A 327 -46.71 29.58 24.06
C LEU A 327 -45.73 28.61 24.71
N GLY A 328 -44.90 29.09 25.63
CA GLY A 328 -43.96 28.28 26.41
C GLY A 328 -44.67 27.29 27.32
N TRP A 329 -45.82 27.66 27.90
CA TRP A 329 -46.64 26.77 28.71
C TRP A 329 -47.22 25.60 27.90
N ARG A 330 -47.57 25.83 26.63
CA ARG A 330 -48.00 24.79 25.69
C ARG A 330 -46.84 23.95 25.16
N ALA A 331 -45.67 24.54 24.99
CA ALA A 331 -44.46 23.86 24.52
C ALA A 331 -43.78 23.01 25.61
N GLY A 332 -44.05 23.31 26.89
CA GLY A 332 -43.54 22.60 28.06
C GLY A 332 -44.41 21.45 28.56
N ASP A 333 -45.54 21.15 27.91
CA ASP A 333 -46.38 20.00 28.26
C ASP A 333 -45.68 18.69 27.83
N PRO A 334 -45.19 17.87 28.78
CA PRO A 334 -44.41 16.67 28.46
C PRO A 334 -45.22 15.60 27.72
N GLY A 335 -46.54 15.77 27.58
CA GLY A 335 -47.43 14.89 26.82
C GLY A 335 -47.52 15.21 25.32
N VAL A 336 -47.03 16.37 24.88
CA VAL A 336 -46.95 16.71 23.46
C VAL A 336 -45.50 16.61 23.03
N VAL A 337 -45.15 15.43 22.49
CA VAL A 337 -43.90 15.20 21.76
C VAL A 337 -43.58 16.45 20.93
N ARG A 338 -42.41 17.04 21.21
CA ARG A 338 -41.78 18.11 20.42
C ARG A 338 -41.73 17.67 18.94
N ARG A 339 -42.81 17.92 18.21
CA ARG A 339 -42.77 18.19 16.77
C ARG A 339 -42.40 19.65 16.66
N THR A 340 -41.13 19.94 16.49
CA THR A 340 -40.74 21.23 15.92
C THR A 340 -41.40 21.34 14.56
N ALA A 341 -42.41 22.20 14.47
CA ALA A 341 -43.01 22.59 13.21
C ALA A 341 -41.93 23.26 12.36
N SER A 342 -41.45 22.56 11.34
CA SER A 342 -40.67 23.15 10.26
C SER A 342 -41.60 24.00 9.41
N VAL A 343 -41.25 25.28 9.30
CA VAL A 343 -41.79 26.22 8.33
C VAL A 343 -41.58 25.64 6.92
N PRO A 344 -42.59 25.65 6.03
CA PRO A 344 -42.43 25.15 4.67
C PRO A 344 -41.59 26.15 3.86
N GLY A 345 -40.35 25.78 3.56
CA GLY A 345 -39.51 26.46 2.57
C GLY A 345 -38.11 26.79 3.05
N GLU A 346 -37.26 25.78 3.27
CA GLU A 346 -35.85 25.71 2.87
C GLU A 346 -35.18 24.43 3.45
N PRO A 347 -34.28 23.74 2.73
CA PRO A 347 -33.86 22.38 3.08
C PRO A 347 -32.77 22.36 4.16
N ALA A 348 -33.13 21.89 5.37
CA ALA A 348 -32.20 21.59 6.45
C ALA A 348 -31.46 20.26 6.20
N TRP A 349 -30.20 20.32 5.75
CA TRP A 349 -29.31 19.17 5.57
C TRP A 349 -28.35 19.02 6.76
N SER A 350 -28.85 18.73 7.96
CA SER A 350 -27.97 18.34 9.07
C SER A 350 -28.72 17.70 10.24
N ALA A 351 -29.19 16.47 10.05
CA ALA A 351 -29.45 15.57 11.17
C ALA A 351 -29.08 14.15 10.74
N THR A 352 -28.01 13.60 11.33
CA THR A 352 -27.68 12.16 11.26
C THR A 352 -28.21 11.49 12.52
N PRO A 353 -28.82 10.30 12.43
CA PRO A 353 -29.36 9.61 13.59
C PRO A 353 -28.26 9.19 14.57
N THR A 354 -28.64 8.97 15.83
CA THR A 354 -27.76 8.47 16.89
C THR A 354 -27.66 6.95 16.76
N VAL A 355 -26.45 6.38 16.92
CA VAL A 355 -26.14 4.94 16.78
C VAL A 355 -27.13 4.04 17.54
N THR A 356 -27.68 4.54 18.65
CA THR A 356 -28.65 3.86 19.51
C THR A 356 -29.95 3.47 18.81
N GLU A 357 -30.50 4.30 17.91
CA GLU A 357 -31.75 4.00 17.18
C GLU A 357 -31.55 2.97 16.07
N LEU A 358 -30.38 2.96 15.43
CA LEU A 358 -30.01 1.95 14.43
C LEU A 358 -29.72 0.58 15.04
N VAL A 359 -29.11 0.54 16.23
CA VAL A 359 -28.87 -0.72 16.96
C VAL A 359 -30.17 -1.31 17.53
N ALA A 360 -31.12 -0.49 17.96
CA ALA A 360 -32.46 -0.93 18.35
C ALA A 360 -33.22 -1.55 17.16
N ALA A 361 -33.09 -0.97 15.96
CA ALA A 361 -33.66 -1.53 14.75
C ALA A 361 -33.03 -2.86 14.30
N LYS A 362 -31.72 -3.08 14.56
CA LYS A 362 -31.06 -4.38 14.35
C LYS A 362 -31.66 -5.49 15.22
N ARG A 363 -32.26 -5.15 16.36
CA ARG A 363 -32.95 -6.09 17.25
C ARG A 363 -34.43 -6.32 16.91
N ALA A 364 -35.07 -5.39 16.19
CA ALA A 364 -36.51 -5.42 15.88
C ALA A 364 -36.87 -6.13 14.56
N GLY A 365 -35.90 -6.45 13.70
CA GLY A 365 -36.13 -7.27 12.50
C GLY A 365 -36.31 -8.74 12.87
N VAL A 366 -37.54 -9.14 13.17
CA VAL A 366 -37.92 -10.52 13.52
C VAL A 366 -38.93 -11.06 12.51
N GLU A 367 -38.71 -12.33 12.15
CA GLU A 367 -39.45 -13.24 11.26
C GLU A 367 -39.16 -13.18 9.74
N ALA A 368 -38.10 -13.88 9.31
CA ALA A 368 -38.04 -14.64 8.05
C ALA A 368 -36.73 -15.46 7.97
N ASP A 369 -36.62 -16.53 8.76
CA ASP A 369 -35.56 -17.53 8.57
C ASP A 369 -36.15 -18.71 7.78
N SER A 370 -36.31 -18.52 6.47
CA SER A 370 -36.57 -19.55 5.45
C SER A 370 -36.88 -18.98 4.05
N ASP A 371 -36.52 -17.73 3.73
CA ASP A 371 -36.62 -17.25 2.35
C ASP A 371 -35.35 -17.64 1.56
N PRO A 372 -35.40 -18.63 0.66
CA PRO A 372 -34.23 -19.05 -0.12
C PRO A 372 -33.74 -17.97 -1.10
N GLN A 373 -34.54 -16.94 -1.36
CA GLN A 373 -34.18 -15.83 -2.24
C GLN A 373 -33.62 -14.62 -1.49
N ALA A 374 -33.63 -14.63 -0.15
CA ALA A 374 -33.05 -13.57 0.65
C ALA A 374 -31.54 -13.45 0.38
N LEU A 375 -31.09 -12.22 0.09
CA LEU A 375 -29.71 -11.98 -0.28
C LEU A 375 -28.81 -11.97 0.95
N ARG A 376 -27.77 -12.79 0.92
CA ARG A 376 -26.76 -12.88 1.97
C ARG A 376 -25.45 -12.23 1.52
N VAL A 377 -24.79 -11.51 2.42
CA VAL A 377 -23.53 -10.80 2.12
C VAL A 377 -22.31 -11.72 2.36
N THR A 378 -22.34 -12.93 1.81
CA THR A 378 -21.24 -13.91 1.89
C THR A 378 -20.24 -13.75 0.74
N GLU A 379 -20.71 -13.22 -0.38
CA GLU A 379 -19.93 -12.91 -1.58
C GLU A 379 -20.09 -11.42 -1.96
N PRO A 380 -19.22 -10.90 -2.85
CA PRO A 380 -19.35 -9.53 -3.34
C PRO A 380 -20.69 -9.33 -4.06
N LEU A 381 -21.42 -8.26 -3.72
CA LEU A 381 -22.72 -7.94 -4.32
C LEU A 381 -22.62 -6.68 -5.18
N LEU A 382 -23.15 -6.73 -6.39
CA LEU A 382 -23.33 -5.57 -7.25
C LEU A 382 -24.62 -4.84 -6.88
N LEU A 383 -24.49 -3.61 -6.44
CA LEU A 383 -25.57 -2.66 -6.18
C LEU A 383 -25.71 -1.74 -7.39
N LEU A 384 -26.85 -1.84 -8.07
CA LEU A 384 -27.24 -0.97 -9.17
C LEU A 384 -28.26 0.03 -8.65
N VAL A 385 -27.96 1.33 -8.71
CA VAL A 385 -28.89 2.37 -8.30
C VAL A 385 -29.22 3.29 -9.46
N ASP A 386 -30.50 3.44 -9.75
CA ASP A 386 -30.97 4.33 -10.81
C ASP A 386 -30.55 5.78 -10.48
N GLY A 387 -29.84 6.42 -11.41
CA GLY A 387 -29.28 7.77 -11.22
C GLY A 387 -28.06 7.86 -10.27
N GLY A 388 -27.68 6.77 -9.61
CA GLY A 388 -26.54 6.67 -8.68
C GLY A 388 -25.33 5.91 -9.21
N GLY A 389 -25.52 5.06 -10.23
CA GLY A 389 -24.48 4.23 -10.83
C GLY A 389 -24.34 2.86 -10.14
N SER A 390 -23.20 2.21 -10.39
CA SER A 390 -22.90 0.86 -9.90
C SER A 390 -21.91 0.91 -8.73
N SER A 391 -22.18 0.16 -7.67
CA SER A 391 -21.29 0.02 -6.52
C SER A 391 -21.12 -1.46 -6.14
N LEU A 392 -19.95 -1.82 -5.62
CA LEU A 392 -19.66 -3.17 -5.10
C LEU A 392 -19.79 -3.17 -3.57
N LEU A 393 -20.56 -4.09 -3.01
CA LEU A 393 -20.77 -4.22 -1.57
C LEU A 393 -20.01 -5.45 -1.04
N LEU A 394 -19.17 -5.24 -0.02
CA LEU A 394 -18.32 -6.27 0.60
C LEU A 394 -18.45 -6.20 2.12
N ALA A 395 -18.84 -7.29 2.80
CA ALA A 395 -18.98 -7.31 4.27
C ALA A 395 -17.76 -7.90 5.01
N ARG A 396 -16.72 -8.32 4.29
CA ARG A 396 -15.53 -8.98 4.89
C ARG A 396 -14.71 -8.01 5.72
N GLU A 397 -14.07 -8.52 6.78
CA GLU A 397 -13.12 -7.74 7.58
C GLU A 397 -11.80 -7.50 6.84
N GLN A 398 -11.38 -8.46 6.03
CA GLN A 398 -10.23 -8.34 5.14
C GLN A 398 -10.73 -8.36 3.69
N VAL A 399 -10.42 -7.30 2.95
CA VAL A 399 -10.78 -7.14 1.54
C VAL A 399 -9.51 -7.07 0.71
N ARG A 400 -9.34 -8.03 -0.19
CA ARG A 400 -8.17 -8.14 -1.04
C ARG A 400 -8.32 -7.35 -2.34
N LEU A 401 -7.33 -6.50 -2.60
CA LEU A 401 -7.16 -5.73 -3.83
C LEU A 401 -6.13 -6.43 -4.72
N GLY A 402 -6.47 -6.64 -5.99
CA GLY A 402 -5.57 -7.33 -6.91
C GLY A 402 -6.02 -7.24 -8.36
N ARG A 403 -5.19 -7.76 -9.27
CA ARG A 403 -5.39 -7.65 -10.71
C ARG A 403 -6.63 -8.39 -11.22
N ALA A 404 -7.41 -7.70 -12.04
CA ALA A 404 -8.50 -8.30 -12.81
C ALA A 404 -7.99 -9.41 -13.74
N GLY A 405 -8.71 -10.53 -13.82
CA GLY A 405 -8.33 -11.70 -14.64
C GLY A 405 -7.43 -12.72 -13.94
N ALA A 406 -6.94 -12.43 -12.72
CA ALA A 406 -6.55 -13.50 -11.80
C ALA A 406 -7.80 -14.32 -11.39
N SER A 407 -7.63 -15.56 -10.93
CA SER A 407 -8.78 -16.38 -10.52
C SER A 407 -9.68 -15.65 -9.51
N ARG A 408 -10.99 -15.91 -9.47
CA ARG A 408 -11.93 -15.22 -8.55
C ARG A 408 -11.57 -15.38 -7.07
N ALA A 409 -10.80 -16.43 -6.73
CA ALA A 409 -10.26 -16.63 -5.37
C ALA A 409 -9.05 -15.72 -5.05
N ALA A 410 -8.47 -15.04 -6.04
CA ALA A 410 -7.25 -14.27 -5.91
C ALA A 410 -7.47 -12.82 -5.48
N ALA A 411 -8.64 -12.20 -5.75
CA ALA A 411 -8.94 -10.82 -5.34
C ALA A 411 -10.44 -10.60 -5.10
N ASP A 412 -10.81 -9.91 -4.02
CA ASP A 412 -12.18 -9.49 -3.74
C ASP A 412 -12.58 -8.27 -4.59
N VAL A 413 -11.62 -7.37 -4.84
CA VAL A 413 -11.74 -6.20 -5.72
C VAL A 413 -10.80 -6.39 -6.92
N PRO A 414 -11.30 -6.88 -8.06
CA PRO A 414 -10.50 -7.14 -9.25
C PRO A 414 -10.23 -5.85 -10.04
N LEU A 415 -9.15 -5.16 -9.72
CA LEU A 415 -8.78 -3.86 -10.28
C LEU A 415 -8.19 -4.02 -11.69
N PRO A 416 -8.57 -3.17 -12.66
CA PRO A 416 -7.93 -3.14 -13.96
C PRO A 416 -6.56 -2.46 -13.88
N GLY A 417 -5.56 -2.99 -14.60
CA GLY A 417 -4.24 -2.37 -14.72
C GLY A 417 -3.08 -3.26 -14.26
N GLU A 418 -1.89 -2.66 -14.22
CA GLU A 418 -0.64 -3.31 -13.83
C GLU A 418 -0.49 -3.32 -12.31
N CYS A 419 -1.14 -4.28 -11.66
CA CYS A 419 -0.88 -4.62 -10.27
C CYS A 419 -0.73 -6.14 -10.12
N ASP A 420 -0.30 -6.59 -8.95
CA ASP A 420 -0.14 -8.02 -8.68
C ASP A 420 -1.50 -8.71 -8.51
N ALA A 421 -1.54 -10.04 -8.66
CA ALA A 421 -2.75 -10.82 -8.44
C ALA A 421 -3.29 -10.65 -6.99
N HIS A 422 -2.38 -10.51 -6.02
CA HIS A 422 -2.65 -10.08 -4.65
C HIS A 422 -1.70 -8.93 -4.35
N HIS A 423 -2.21 -7.70 -4.40
CA HIS A 423 -1.35 -6.52 -4.34
C HIS A 423 -1.44 -5.80 -2.99
N ALA A 424 -2.64 -5.69 -2.43
CA ALA A 424 -2.84 -5.11 -1.11
C ALA A 424 -4.10 -5.66 -0.45
N ASP A 425 -4.17 -5.61 0.88
CA ASP A 425 -5.35 -5.91 1.66
C ASP A 425 -5.80 -4.66 2.42
N ILE A 426 -7.12 -4.44 2.47
CA ILE A 426 -7.76 -3.51 3.39
C ILE A 426 -8.29 -4.33 4.55
N ILE A 427 -7.74 -4.09 5.74
CA ILE A 427 -8.10 -4.82 6.95
C ILE A 427 -8.84 -3.86 7.88
N ARG A 428 -10.10 -4.18 8.17
CA ARG A 428 -10.87 -3.54 9.23
C ARG A 428 -10.55 -4.21 10.55
N ARG A 429 -10.11 -3.43 11.55
CA ARG A 429 -9.97 -3.87 12.94
C ARG A 429 -10.68 -2.86 13.82
N ASP A 430 -11.66 -3.33 14.57
CA ASP A 430 -12.52 -2.49 15.42
C ASP A 430 -13.20 -1.36 14.62
N GLU A 431 -12.75 -0.12 14.81
CA GLU A 431 -13.25 1.12 14.18
C GLU A 431 -12.31 1.67 13.09
N ASP A 432 -11.17 1.01 12.89
CA ASP A 432 -10.06 1.48 12.05
C ASP A 432 -9.85 0.60 10.82
N TYR A 433 -9.29 1.22 9.79
CA TYR A 433 -8.95 0.56 8.53
C TYR A 433 -7.46 0.65 8.27
N PHE A 434 -6.84 -0.48 7.99
CA PHE A 434 -5.42 -0.58 7.67
C PHE A 434 -5.26 -1.03 6.23
N LEU A 435 -4.36 -0.39 5.51
CA LEU A 435 -3.85 -0.86 4.24
C LEU A 435 -2.57 -1.67 4.49
N VAL A 436 -2.56 -2.91 4.02
CA VAL A 436 -1.37 -3.78 4.02
C VAL A 436 -0.98 -4.04 2.57
N ALA A 437 0.14 -3.48 2.12
CA ALA A 437 0.61 -3.63 0.76
C ALA A 437 1.66 -4.75 0.66
N TYR A 438 1.49 -5.61 -0.35
CA TYR A 438 2.42 -6.67 -0.72
C TYR A 438 3.22 -6.29 -1.98
N GLY A 439 2.66 -5.42 -2.82
CA GLY A 439 3.33 -4.78 -3.94
C GLY A 439 3.64 -3.29 -3.68
N VAL A 440 4.17 -2.62 -4.70
CA VAL A 440 4.48 -1.18 -4.65
C VAL A 440 3.19 -0.39 -4.44
N CYS A 441 3.04 0.27 -3.30
CA CYS A 441 1.85 1.05 -2.98
C CYS A 441 2.22 2.42 -2.42
N ARG A 442 1.42 3.43 -2.74
CA ARG A 442 1.56 4.78 -2.18
C ARG A 442 0.25 5.23 -1.55
N VAL A 443 0.34 5.83 -0.36
CA VAL A 443 -0.77 6.54 0.28
C VAL A 443 -0.40 8.02 0.37
N ASN A 444 -1.22 8.88 -0.21
CA ASN A 444 -0.98 10.33 -0.32
C ASN A 444 0.42 10.64 -0.89
N GLY A 445 0.84 9.89 -1.91
CA GLY A 445 2.14 10.04 -2.58
C GLY A 445 3.34 9.44 -1.85
N ARG A 446 3.16 8.90 -0.63
CA ARG A 446 4.22 8.28 0.19
C ARG A 446 4.17 6.76 0.06
N ALA A 447 5.33 6.12 -0.09
CA ALA A 447 5.40 4.66 -0.12
C ALA A 447 4.80 4.06 1.17
N ALA A 448 3.95 3.05 1.03
CA ALA A 448 3.19 2.47 2.12
C ALA A 448 3.26 0.94 2.05
N THR A 449 3.60 0.32 3.19
CA THR A 449 3.58 -1.14 3.38
C THR A 449 2.51 -1.54 4.40
N HIS A 450 2.39 -0.79 5.49
CA HIS A 450 1.34 -0.96 6.50
C HIS A 450 0.94 0.42 7.05
N VAL A 451 -0.27 0.89 6.72
CA VAL A 451 -0.70 2.27 7.04
C VAL A 451 -2.15 2.28 7.53
N LEU A 452 -2.40 3.04 8.59
CA LEU A 452 -3.75 3.40 9.04
C LEU A 452 -4.36 4.38 8.02
N LEU A 453 -5.48 3.98 7.41
CA LEU A 453 -6.21 4.81 6.45
C LEU A 453 -7.13 5.80 7.15
N ARG A 454 -7.06 7.05 6.71
CA ARG A 454 -7.91 8.16 7.14
C ARG A 454 -8.82 8.60 6.01
N ASP A 455 -9.96 9.20 6.37
CA ASP A 455 -10.90 9.75 5.40
C ASP A 455 -10.20 10.72 4.44
N GLY A 456 -10.39 10.50 3.14
CA GLY A 456 -9.76 11.27 2.07
C GLY A 456 -8.41 10.75 1.58
N ASP A 457 -7.85 9.71 2.20
CA ASP A 457 -6.55 9.16 1.80
C ASP A 457 -6.60 8.61 0.36
N ARG A 458 -5.63 9.04 -0.45
CA ARG A 458 -5.46 8.60 -1.83
C ARG A 458 -4.49 7.43 -1.87
N VAL A 459 -4.97 6.27 -2.32
CA VAL A 459 -4.19 5.05 -2.45
C VAL A 459 -3.89 4.82 -3.94
N GLU A 460 -2.62 4.66 -4.26
CA GLU A 460 -2.11 4.35 -5.59
C GLU A 460 -1.42 2.99 -5.54
N LEU A 461 -1.88 2.05 -6.37
CA LEU A 461 -1.34 0.70 -6.46
C LEU A 461 -0.46 0.62 -7.72
N ALA A 462 0.83 0.37 -7.52
CA ALA A 462 1.88 0.46 -8.53
C ALA A 462 1.74 1.76 -9.35
N ASP A 463 1.84 1.67 -10.68
CA ASP A 463 1.63 2.79 -11.61
C ASP A 463 0.20 2.81 -12.20
N GLY A 464 -0.70 1.93 -11.71
CA GLY A 464 -2.00 1.66 -12.31
C GLY A 464 -3.19 2.16 -11.47
N PRO A 465 -3.88 1.28 -10.69
CA PRO A 465 -5.11 1.65 -10.00
C PRO A 465 -4.94 2.78 -8.98
N ARG A 466 -5.87 3.73 -8.99
CA ARG A 466 -5.96 4.80 -7.99
C ARG A 466 -7.35 4.84 -7.38
N LEU A 467 -7.39 4.90 -6.06
CA LEU A 467 -8.62 4.97 -5.29
C LEU A 467 -8.51 5.97 -4.14
N THR A 468 -9.64 6.50 -3.69
CA THR A 468 -9.72 7.36 -2.50
C THR A 468 -10.50 6.65 -1.43
N PHE A 469 -9.89 6.43 -0.28
CA PHE A 469 -10.57 5.90 0.89
C PHE A 469 -11.43 6.99 1.54
N GLN A 470 -12.67 6.67 1.85
CA GLN A 470 -13.60 7.58 2.51
C GLN A 470 -14.35 6.89 3.64
N ARG A 471 -14.66 7.66 4.68
CA ARG A 471 -15.58 7.32 5.77
C ARG A 471 -16.71 8.34 5.78
N PRO A 472 -17.74 8.18 4.92
CA PRO A 472 -18.79 9.19 4.75
C PRO A 472 -19.54 9.52 6.04
N SER A 473 -19.69 8.54 6.93
CA SER A 473 -20.33 8.71 8.23
C SER A 473 -19.37 8.34 9.35
N GLY A 474 -19.09 9.27 10.26
CA GLY A 474 -18.33 8.99 11.48
C GLY A 474 -19.07 8.11 12.50
N LYS A 475 -20.36 7.83 12.26
CA LYS A 475 -21.22 6.98 13.12
C LYS A 475 -21.40 5.55 12.57
N SER A 476 -20.86 5.27 11.39
CA SER A 476 -20.86 3.94 10.78
C SER A 476 -19.42 3.48 10.63
N ARG A 477 -19.15 2.20 10.91
CA ARG A 477 -17.86 1.62 10.58
C ARG A 477 -17.70 1.33 9.10
N SER A 478 -18.76 1.46 8.30
CA SER A 478 -18.66 1.23 6.86
C SER A 478 -17.83 2.31 6.19
N ALA A 479 -17.02 1.91 5.22
CA ALA A 479 -16.17 2.81 4.44
C ALA A 479 -16.40 2.61 2.94
N VAL A 480 -15.87 3.53 2.13
CA VAL A 480 -16.00 3.49 0.66
C VAL A 480 -14.63 3.70 0.03
N LEU A 481 -14.26 2.83 -0.90
CA LEU A 481 -13.14 3.04 -1.82
C LEU A 481 -13.70 3.61 -3.12
N ARG A 482 -13.47 4.90 -3.36
CA ARG A 482 -13.87 5.54 -4.62
C ARG A 482 -12.81 5.31 -5.67
N LEU A 483 -13.17 4.60 -6.73
CA LEU A 483 -12.28 4.25 -7.81
C LEU A 483 -12.14 5.43 -8.78
N SER A 484 -10.91 5.72 -9.20
CA SER A 484 -10.70 6.67 -10.29
C SER A 484 -11.33 6.14 -11.59
N HIS A 485 -11.59 7.02 -12.56
CA HIS A 485 -12.19 6.62 -13.84
C HIS A 485 -11.42 5.49 -14.55
N ARG A 486 -10.09 5.44 -14.41
CA ARG A 486 -9.24 4.39 -15.02
C ARG A 486 -9.20 3.09 -14.21
N SER A 487 -9.79 3.08 -13.03
CA SER A 487 -9.77 1.97 -12.07
C SER A 487 -11.15 1.37 -11.83
N ARG A 488 -12.17 1.79 -12.59
CA ARG A 488 -13.53 1.24 -12.50
C ARG A 488 -13.55 -0.25 -12.83
N LEU A 489 -14.37 -1.01 -12.10
CA LEU A 489 -14.49 -2.45 -12.33
C LEU A 489 -15.47 -2.73 -13.49
N ALA A 490 -15.72 -4.01 -13.77
CA ALA A 490 -16.80 -4.42 -14.66
C ALA A 490 -18.16 -3.86 -14.18
N ASP A 491 -19.13 -3.76 -15.09
CA ASP A 491 -20.45 -3.15 -14.85
C ASP A 491 -20.38 -1.65 -14.43
N ASP A 492 -19.31 -0.96 -14.81
CA ASP A 492 -19.04 0.45 -14.49
C ASP A 492 -19.03 0.76 -12.98
N VAL A 493 -18.61 -0.20 -12.15
CA VAL A 493 -18.50 0.01 -10.71
C VAL A 493 -17.47 1.10 -10.41
N SER A 494 -17.95 2.21 -9.84
CA SER A 494 -17.12 3.35 -9.44
C SER A 494 -16.76 3.35 -7.96
N ASP A 495 -17.52 2.66 -7.13
CA ASP A 495 -17.38 2.71 -5.68
C ASP A 495 -17.43 1.30 -5.08
N VAL A 496 -16.51 1.01 -4.15
CA VAL A 496 -16.51 -0.23 -3.38
C VAL A 496 -16.86 0.10 -1.93
N VAL A 497 -18.04 -0.33 -1.49
CA VAL A 497 -18.53 -0.15 -0.13
C VAL A 497 -18.07 -1.31 0.75
N LEU A 498 -17.22 -1.00 1.72
CA LEU A 498 -16.77 -1.90 2.78
C LEU A 498 -17.83 -1.89 3.88
N LEU A 499 -18.86 -2.71 3.73
CA LEU A 499 -20.00 -2.79 4.65
C LEU A 499 -19.52 -3.37 6.00
N ALA A 500 -19.83 -2.66 7.08
CA ALA A 500 -19.66 -3.15 8.44
C ALA A 500 -21.03 -3.25 9.12
N ASP A 501 -21.70 -2.10 9.26
CA ASP A 501 -22.95 -1.99 10.01
C ASP A 501 -24.07 -1.58 9.06
N THR A 502 -23.90 -0.44 8.38
CA THR A 502 -24.89 0.15 7.48
C THR A 502 -24.27 0.80 6.26
N CYS A 503 -25.00 0.81 5.15
CA CYS A 503 -24.68 1.55 3.94
C CYS A 503 -25.84 2.49 3.63
N VAL A 504 -25.56 3.78 3.52
CA VAL A 504 -26.56 4.82 3.23
C VAL A 504 -26.48 5.18 1.75
N ILE A 505 -27.61 5.14 1.06
CA ILE A 505 -27.77 5.57 -0.33
C ILE A 505 -28.60 6.86 -0.32
N GLY A 506 -28.10 7.93 -0.93
CA GLY A 506 -28.79 9.23 -0.95
C GLY A 506 -27.94 10.37 -1.49
N ALA A 507 -28.52 11.58 -1.57
CA ALA A 507 -27.80 12.77 -2.06
C ALA A 507 -26.86 13.42 -1.03
N GLY A 508 -27.02 13.08 0.26
CA GLY A 508 -26.29 13.71 1.35
C GLY A 508 -24.78 13.41 1.35
N PRO A 509 -23.95 14.28 1.97
CA PRO A 509 -22.51 14.09 2.05
C PRO A 509 -22.09 12.83 2.81
N HIS A 510 -22.95 12.36 3.71
CA HIS A 510 -22.77 11.15 4.53
C HIS A 510 -23.26 9.86 3.84
N ALA A 511 -23.76 9.94 2.62
CA ALA A 511 -24.13 8.77 1.85
C ALA A 511 -22.88 8.02 1.36
N HIS A 512 -22.91 6.71 1.50
CA HIS A 512 -21.90 5.80 1.00
C HIS A 512 -22.01 5.69 -0.52
N VAL A 513 -23.24 5.57 -1.02
CA VAL A 513 -23.57 5.65 -2.43
C VAL A 513 -24.28 6.98 -2.68
N ARG A 514 -23.62 7.89 -3.39
CA ARG A 514 -24.11 9.26 -3.59
C ARG A 514 -25.01 9.34 -4.82
N LEU A 515 -26.19 9.91 -4.63
CA LEU A 515 -27.11 10.25 -5.72
C LEU A 515 -26.95 11.70 -6.13
N ARG A 516 -27.25 11.97 -7.40
CA ARG A 516 -27.34 13.35 -7.91
C ARG A 516 -28.68 13.99 -7.54
N GLU A 517 -29.73 13.19 -7.53
CA GLU A 517 -31.09 13.64 -7.23
C GLU A 517 -31.38 13.55 -5.73
N PRO A 518 -32.10 14.54 -5.15
CA PRO A 518 -32.41 14.60 -3.72
C PRO A 518 -33.56 13.64 -3.35
N LEU A 519 -33.44 12.36 -3.71
CA LEU A 519 -34.37 11.31 -3.33
C LEU A 519 -34.25 10.95 -1.84
N GLY A 520 -35.29 10.33 -1.30
CA GLY A 520 -35.33 9.91 0.10
C GLY A 520 -34.19 8.91 0.40
N PRO A 521 -33.37 9.13 1.44
CA PRO A 521 -32.24 8.25 1.70
C PRO A 521 -32.70 6.85 2.12
N VAL A 522 -32.01 5.83 1.61
CA VAL A 522 -32.25 4.42 1.93
C VAL A 522 -31.04 3.87 2.69
N VAL A 523 -31.29 3.12 3.76
CA VAL A 523 -30.25 2.42 4.50
C VAL A 523 -30.32 0.94 4.20
N LEU A 524 -29.20 0.39 3.74
CA LEU A 524 -28.94 -1.04 3.70
C LEU A 524 -28.23 -1.45 4.99
N PHE A 525 -28.64 -2.55 5.59
CA PHE A 525 -27.97 -3.10 6.77
C PHE A 525 -28.10 -4.62 6.81
N GLU A 526 -27.11 -5.25 7.41
CA GLU A 526 -27.08 -6.69 7.61
C GLU A 526 -27.67 -7.04 8.98
N ALA A 527 -28.58 -8.02 9.00
CA ALA A 527 -29.10 -8.63 10.20
C ALA A 527 -29.17 -10.16 10.02
N ARG A 528 -28.46 -10.91 10.88
CA ARG A 528 -28.45 -12.39 10.89
C ARG A 528 -28.07 -13.02 9.54
N GLY A 529 -27.13 -12.41 8.83
CA GLY A 529 -26.60 -12.81 7.54
C GLY A 529 -27.42 -12.35 6.34
N VAL A 530 -28.57 -11.69 6.56
CA VAL A 530 -29.49 -11.25 5.52
C VAL A 530 -29.42 -9.74 5.36
N LEU A 531 -29.46 -9.28 4.10
CA LEU A 531 -29.45 -7.87 3.78
C LEU A 531 -30.89 -7.31 3.78
N HIS A 532 -31.10 -6.26 4.56
CA HIS A 532 -32.34 -5.52 4.61
C HIS A 532 -32.14 -4.10 4.09
N ALA A 533 -33.22 -3.52 3.57
CA ALA A 533 -33.29 -2.14 3.15
C ALA A 533 -34.42 -1.42 3.89
N ARG A 534 -34.23 -0.14 4.17
CA ARG A 534 -35.27 0.67 4.81
C ARG A 534 -35.15 2.13 4.40
N GLN A 535 -36.29 2.76 4.16
CA GLN A 535 -36.36 4.19 3.92
C GLN A 535 -36.10 4.97 5.23
N MET A 536 -35.22 5.97 5.14
CA MET A 536 -35.14 7.01 6.16
C MET A 536 -36.03 8.20 5.78
N GLY A 537 -36.61 8.82 6.80
CA GLY A 537 -37.31 10.08 6.68
C GLY A 537 -36.39 11.28 6.80
N GLY A 538 -36.99 12.46 6.59
CA GLY A 538 -36.39 13.71 7.02
C GLY A 538 -36.09 13.63 8.53
N GLU A 539 -34.92 14.13 8.93
CA GLU A 539 -34.38 14.08 10.30
C GLU A 539 -33.78 12.73 10.76
N GLY A 540 -33.56 11.75 9.88
CA GLY A 540 -32.87 10.51 10.25
C GLY A 540 -33.75 9.49 10.99
N HIS A 541 -35.04 9.76 11.13
CA HIS A 541 -36.03 8.81 11.61
C HIS A 541 -36.31 7.73 10.55
N LEU A 542 -36.68 6.54 11.01
CA LEU A 542 -36.88 5.38 10.16
C LEU A 542 -38.37 5.29 9.81
N LEU A 543 -38.73 5.48 8.54
CA LEU A 543 -40.13 5.66 8.13
C LEU A 543 -40.88 4.37 7.83
N ALA A 544 -40.17 3.30 7.47
CA ALA A 544 -40.76 2.05 7.01
C ALA A 544 -40.25 0.85 7.82
N ALA A 545 -41.02 -0.23 7.84
CA ALA A 545 -40.50 -1.52 8.31
C ALA A 545 -39.31 -1.98 7.44
N PRO A 546 -38.32 -2.68 8.01
CA PRO A 546 -37.24 -3.27 7.22
C PRO A 546 -37.78 -4.20 6.12
N LEU A 547 -37.38 -3.95 4.87
CA LEU A 547 -37.67 -4.81 3.74
C LEU A 547 -36.50 -5.76 3.51
N THR A 548 -36.74 -7.06 3.50
CA THR A 548 -35.73 -8.05 3.10
C THR A 548 -35.41 -7.90 1.62
N VAL A 549 -34.13 -7.75 1.28
CA VAL A 549 -33.69 -7.64 -0.12
C VAL A 549 -33.48 -9.04 -0.69
N ARG A 550 -34.07 -9.31 -1.85
CA ARG A 550 -33.90 -10.57 -2.58
C ARG A 550 -32.94 -10.44 -3.76
N ASN A 551 -32.30 -11.54 -4.12
CA ASN A 551 -31.38 -11.58 -5.25
C ASN A 551 -32.06 -11.18 -6.57
N GLY A 552 -31.53 -10.15 -7.23
CA GLY A 552 -32.01 -9.65 -8.53
C GLY A 552 -33.33 -8.89 -8.46
N GLN A 553 -33.95 -8.77 -7.28
CA GLN A 553 -35.16 -7.99 -7.11
C GLN A 553 -34.83 -6.50 -7.18
N THR A 554 -35.57 -5.79 -8.03
CA THR A 554 -35.58 -4.33 -7.97
C THR A 554 -36.47 -3.86 -6.81
N VAL A 555 -35.89 -3.07 -5.93
CA VAL A 555 -36.53 -2.48 -4.76
C VAL A 555 -36.73 -0.98 -5.02
N GLU A 556 -37.92 -0.49 -4.67
CA GLU A 556 -38.26 0.93 -4.74
C GLU A 556 -38.63 1.43 -3.33
N LEU A 557 -37.85 2.38 -2.80
CA LEU A 557 -38.04 2.96 -1.46
C LEU A 557 -37.72 4.45 -1.51
N GLY A 558 -38.62 5.31 -1.03
CA GLY A 558 -38.38 6.76 -1.00
C GLY A 558 -38.13 7.41 -2.37
N GLY A 559 -38.71 6.85 -3.43
CA GLY A 559 -38.48 7.26 -4.82
C GLY A 559 -37.17 6.75 -5.42
N LEU A 560 -36.35 6.05 -4.63
CA LEU A 560 -35.10 5.45 -5.06
C LEU A 560 -35.34 4.01 -5.52
N ARG A 561 -34.90 3.71 -6.74
CA ARG A 561 -34.94 2.37 -7.33
C ARG A 561 -33.54 1.77 -7.39
N PHE A 562 -33.38 0.58 -6.80
CA PHE A 562 -32.10 -0.13 -6.80
C PHE A 562 -32.27 -1.64 -6.93
N THR A 563 -31.25 -2.33 -7.42
CA THR A 563 -31.21 -3.79 -7.54
C THR A 563 -29.89 -4.31 -6.98
N LEU A 564 -29.94 -5.42 -6.24
CA LEU A 564 -28.75 -6.10 -5.72
C LEU A 564 -28.67 -7.53 -6.26
N LYS A 565 -27.50 -7.92 -6.76
CA LYS A 565 -27.22 -9.27 -7.25
C LYS A 565 -25.77 -9.67 -6.97
N PRO A 566 -25.42 -10.96 -6.89
CA PRO A 566 -24.04 -11.40 -6.84
C PRO A 566 -23.19 -10.79 -7.96
N TYR A 567 -22.01 -10.29 -7.59
CA TYR A 567 -21.06 -9.72 -8.55
C TYR A 567 -20.22 -10.84 -9.18
N ALA A 568 -20.33 -10.96 -10.50
CA ALA A 568 -19.61 -11.93 -11.32
C ALA A 568 -18.72 -11.19 -12.33
N PRO A 569 -17.46 -10.89 -11.99
CA PRO A 569 -16.57 -10.19 -12.90
C PRO A 569 -16.33 -11.05 -14.15
N GLY A 570 -16.76 -10.56 -15.33
CA GLY A 570 -16.41 -11.17 -16.62
C GLY A 570 -17.46 -12.05 -17.30
N ARG A 571 -18.74 -12.01 -16.92
CA ARG A 571 -19.80 -12.50 -17.82
C ARG A 571 -20.21 -11.34 -18.71
N ALA A 572 -19.78 -11.34 -19.98
CA ALA A 572 -20.37 -10.44 -20.97
C ALA A 572 -21.90 -10.56 -20.90
N PRO A 573 -22.66 -9.46 -21.01
CA PRO A 573 -24.11 -9.56 -21.10
C PRO A 573 -24.43 -10.45 -22.32
N ASN A 574 -25.20 -11.52 -22.08
CA ASN A 574 -25.80 -12.30 -23.17
C ASN A 574 -26.86 -11.45 -23.89
#